data_AF-A0AAV0T8I2-F1
#
_entry.id   AF-A0AAV0T8I2-F1
#
_cell.length_a   1.000
_cell.length_b   1.000
_cell.length_c   1.000
_cell.angle_alpha   90.00
_cell.angle_beta   90.00
_cell.angle_gamma   90.00
#
_symmetry.space_group_name_H-M   'P 1'
#
loop_
_entity.id
_entity.type
_entity.pdbx_description
1 polymer ?
#
loop_
_entity_poly.entity_id
_entity_poly.type
_entity_poly.pdbx_seq_one_letter_code
_entity_poly.pdbx_strand_id
1 'polypeptide(L)'
;MAPITGQNVHDLQRLSVESIKDSVNKDPHTDSYAGGGMPKLTSRDHIGLLFQYAAVGVVYGMLPETIYPFMQQYLNCSGAQVAAAKELVVLPWSFKVFYGIISDCFPIWGYRRRPYMVIGWAICIGMLLIMAILPIGQPYYTDPADRKVVPADYTPEIEARINYDATGQGAKYVVLMFFAAFGYVLSDVCSDSIVCELAQQEPMAKRGKTQSAIYTVRTSSGDSRSLRTIFSLASFLSISYTASSPVQSYLVGVTPINNMLNDVIGHLCFMTGIVVTSKYGLHWDWRLMIIATGIVVIVVDCSVAFITVWDIFRNQWFWLGPPIAVQIPSGVAWIIGLFVTVEIAGTGNEGAIYGLMTTIGNLAVPFATTVTLLINGPFNITNTRVQSDDHSVRVDISYTILISYAMKIFSWAFLVLLPRQKKETQELARTGGSSKLFGGITIGYLSFALVWSVMANTLAIFESTSCLLIAGGKGC
;
A
#
# COMPACT_ATOMS: atom_id res chain seq x y z
N MET A 1 -16.40 -56.01 -36.94
CA MET A 1 -16.79 -54.69 -37.49
C MET A 1 -18.28 -54.51 -37.20
N ALA A 2 -18.62 -53.71 -36.20
CA ALA A 2 -19.99 -53.34 -35.86
C ALA A 2 -20.02 -51.80 -35.75
N PRO A 3 -21.01 -51.11 -36.35
CA PRO A 3 -21.00 -49.66 -36.49
C PRO A 3 -21.47 -48.98 -35.20
N ILE A 4 -20.75 -47.94 -34.78
CA ILE A 4 -21.14 -47.05 -33.68
C ILE A 4 -22.20 -46.08 -34.24
N THR A 5 -23.45 -46.28 -33.85
CA THR A 5 -24.60 -45.44 -34.24
C THR A 5 -24.54 -44.07 -33.56
N GLY A 6 -24.72 -43.01 -34.35
CA GLY A 6 -24.57 -41.60 -34.00
C GLY A 6 -25.70 -41.01 -33.13
N GLN A 7 -25.86 -41.49 -31.90
CA GLN A 7 -26.78 -40.88 -30.92
C GLN A 7 -26.16 -39.71 -30.14
N ASN A 8 -24.84 -39.66 -29.95
CA ASN A 8 -24.20 -38.65 -29.08
C ASN A 8 -24.05 -37.24 -29.71
N VAL A 9 -24.05 -37.12 -31.04
CA VAL A 9 -23.85 -35.82 -31.71
C VAL A 9 -25.13 -34.98 -31.71
N HIS A 10 -26.29 -35.64 -31.80
CA HIS A 10 -27.59 -34.96 -31.77
C HIS A 10 -27.97 -34.46 -30.37
N ASP A 11 -27.51 -35.11 -29.29
CA ASP A 11 -27.74 -34.65 -27.92
C ASP A 11 -26.85 -33.43 -27.56
N LEU A 12 -25.61 -33.38 -28.05
CA LEU A 12 -24.74 -32.19 -27.90
C LEU A 12 -25.25 -30.99 -28.70
N GLN A 13 -25.85 -31.23 -29.88
CA GLN A 13 -26.52 -30.17 -30.62
C GLN A 13 -27.84 -29.74 -29.96
N ARG A 14 -28.61 -30.64 -29.34
CA ARG A 14 -29.79 -30.26 -28.56
C ARG A 14 -29.45 -29.45 -27.32
N LEU A 15 -28.43 -29.86 -26.55
CA LEU A 15 -27.97 -29.14 -25.36
C LEU A 15 -27.42 -27.75 -25.71
N SER A 16 -26.71 -27.62 -26.84
CA SER A 16 -26.24 -26.30 -27.29
C SER A 16 -27.38 -25.44 -27.84
N VAL A 17 -28.37 -26.01 -28.53
CA VAL A 17 -29.54 -25.27 -29.03
C VAL A 17 -30.52 -24.88 -27.91
N GLU A 18 -30.69 -25.70 -26.87
CA GLU A 18 -31.44 -25.33 -25.65
C GLU A 18 -30.70 -24.25 -24.86
N SER A 19 -29.39 -24.37 -24.67
CA SER A 19 -28.56 -23.32 -24.04
C SER A 19 -28.63 -21.99 -24.80
N ILE A 20 -28.72 -22.03 -26.13
CA ILE A 20 -28.84 -20.83 -26.96
C ILE A 20 -30.27 -20.26 -26.90
N LYS A 21 -31.31 -21.09 -26.90
CA LYS A 21 -32.70 -20.62 -26.73
C LYS A 21 -32.95 -19.98 -25.37
N ASP A 22 -32.37 -20.51 -24.30
CA ASP A 22 -32.42 -19.90 -22.96
C ASP A 22 -31.64 -18.59 -22.85
N SER A 23 -30.67 -18.36 -23.74
CA SER A 23 -29.91 -17.11 -23.79
C SER A 23 -30.59 -16.01 -24.63
N VAL A 24 -31.45 -16.39 -25.58
CA VAL A 24 -32.13 -15.47 -26.51
C VAL A 24 -33.49 -15.00 -26.00
N ASN A 25 -34.17 -15.79 -25.15
CA ASN A 25 -35.47 -15.44 -24.57
C ASN A 25 -35.40 -14.71 -23.21
N LYS A 26 -34.20 -14.34 -22.75
CA LYS A 26 -34.07 -13.49 -21.55
C LYS A 26 -34.18 -12.03 -21.96
N ASP A 27 -35.31 -11.42 -21.65
CA ASP A 27 -35.42 -9.96 -21.63
C ASP A 27 -34.28 -9.39 -20.76
N PRO A 28 -33.45 -8.47 -21.28
CA PRO A 28 -32.27 -7.97 -20.56
C PRO A 28 -32.61 -7.12 -19.33
N HIS A 29 -33.89 -6.94 -19.00
CA HIS A 29 -34.35 -6.12 -17.88
C HIS A 29 -35.22 -6.82 -16.84
N THR A 30 -35.49 -8.12 -16.98
CA THR A 30 -36.37 -8.83 -16.04
C THR A 30 -35.84 -10.24 -15.76
N ASP A 31 -35.54 -10.49 -14.49
CA ASP A 31 -35.34 -11.81 -13.86
C ASP A 31 -33.99 -12.53 -13.96
N SER A 32 -32.90 -11.82 -13.60
CA SER A 32 -31.71 -12.49 -13.01
C SER A 32 -31.19 -11.91 -11.69
N TYR A 33 -31.83 -10.86 -11.14
CA TYR A 33 -31.35 -10.16 -9.94
C TYR A 33 -32.41 -9.99 -8.83
N ALA A 34 -33.51 -10.74 -8.86
CA ALA A 34 -34.53 -10.74 -7.81
C ALA A 34 -34.49 -12.05 -7.02
N GLY A 35 -33.70 -12.12 -5.94
CA GLY A 35 -33.76 -13.27 -5.02
C GLY A 35 -32.61 -13.46 -4.03
N GLY A 36 -31.50 -12.73 -4.13
CA GLY A 36 -30.38 -12.86 -3.19
C GLY A 36 -30.69 -12.24 -1.83
N GLY A 37 -30.90 -13.06 -0.80
CA GLY A 37 -30.88 -12.58 0.59
C GLY A 37 -29.49 -12.03 0.95
N MET A 38 -29.40 -11.20 1.99
CA MET A 38 -28.11 -10.66 2.44
C MET A 38 -27.12 -11.79 2.73
N PRO A 39 -25.90 -11.78 2.15
CA PRO A 39 -24.88 -12.78 2.46
C PRO A 39 -24.57 -12.74 3.95
N LYS A 40 -24.75 -13.87 4.64
CA LYS A 40 -24.37 -14.00 6.05
C LYS A 40 -22.89 -14.33 6.11
N LEU A 41 -22.04 -13.31 6.28
CA LEU A 41 -20.58 -13.47 6.35
C LEU A 41 -20.11 -14.37 7.51
N THR A 42 -20.90 -14.47 8.57
CA THR A 42 -20.64 -15.33 9.73
C THR A 42 -21.11 -16.77 9.53
N SER A 43 -21.67 -17.12 8.35
CA SER A 43 -22.04 -18.51 8.06
C SER A 43 -20.81 -19.39 7.88
N ARG A 44 -20.97 -20.70 8.10
CA ARG A 44 -19.89 -21.69 7.92
C ARG A 44 -19.28 -21.66 6.51
N ASP A 45 -20.04 -21.25 5.51
CA ASP A 45 -19.60 -21.19 4.12
C ASP A 45 -18.67 -19.99 3.84
N HIS A 46 -18.76 -18.92 4.64
CA HIS A 46 -18.05 -17.65 4.41
C HIS A 46 -17.09 -17.25 5.53
N ILE A 47 -17.16 -17.89 6.70
CA ILE A 47 -16.30 -17.55 7.84
C ILE A 47 -14.80 -17.66 7.51
N GLY A 48 -14.42 -18.60 6.65
CA GLY A 48 -13.03 -18.73 6.16
C GLY A 48 -12.54 -17.49 5.42
N LEU A 49 -13.44 -16.74 4.76
CA LEU A 49 -13.12 -15.48 4.11
C LEU A 49 -12.79 -14.39 5.14
N LEU A 50 -13.49 -14.34 6.28
CA LEU A 50 -13.17 -13.39 7.35
C LEU A 50 -11.79 -13.68 7.97
N PHE A 51 -11.49 -14.96 8.23
CA PHE A 51 -10.17 -15.37 8.73
C PHE A 51 -9.05 -15.05 7.72
N GLN A 52 -9.31 -15.26 6.43
CA GLN A 52 -8.39 -14.89 5.35
C GLN A 52 -8.03 -13.40 5.42
N TYR A 53 -9.02 -12.51 5.49
CA TYR A 53 -8.78 -11.06 5.54
C TYR A 53 -8.12 -10.60 6.84
N ALA A 54 -8.42 -11.26 7.97
CA ALA A 54 -7.71 -11.02 9.21
C ALA A 54 -6.23 -11.42 9.10
N ALA A 55 -5.94 -12.60 8.53
CA ALA A 55 -4.56 -13.05 8.30
C ALA A 55 -3.79 -12.13 7.35
N VAL A 56 -4.43 -11.68 6.26
CA VAL A 56 -3.84 -10.67 5.35
C VAL A 56 -3.55 -9.38 6.10
N GLY A 57 -4.49 -8.88 6.92
CA GLY A 57 -4.29 -7.66 7.72
C GLY A 57 -3.09 -7.77 8.67
N VAL A 58 -2.94 -8.91 9.36
CA VAL A 58 -1.80 -9.16 10.25
C VAL A 58 -0.48 -9.15 9.48
N VAL A 59 -0.35 -9.94 8.42
CA VAL A 59 0.91 -10.05 7.66
C VAL A 59 1.26 -8.73 6.98
N TYR A 60 0.25 -8.04 6.44
CA TYR A 60 0.41 -6.75 5.78
C TYR A 60 0.83 -5.64 6.75
N GLY A 61 0.24 -5.60 7.95
CA GLY A 61 0.61 -4.63 8.98
C GLY A 61 1.99 -4.93 9.57
N MET A 62 2.30 -6.20 9.83
CA MET A 62 3.55 -6.56 10.52
C MET A 62 4.79 -6.47 9.62
N LEU A 63 4.74 -6.98 8.39
CA LEU A 63 5.95 -7.09 7.56
C LEU A 63 6.66 -5.75 7.33
N PRO A 64 5.99 -4.69 6.83
CA PRO A 64 6.64 -3.39 6.61
C PRO A 64 7.09 -2.71 7.91
N GLU A 65 6.38 -2.93 9.03
CA GLU A 65 6.73 -2.30 10.31
C GLU A 65 7.96 -2.90 10.97
N THR A 66 8.31 -4.14 10.64
CA THR A 66 9.60 -4.71 11.08
C THR A 66 10.82 -4.08 10.40
N ILE A 67 10.64 -3.38 9.27
CA ILE A 67 11.75 -2.83 8.47
C ILE A 67 12.47 -1.72 9.21
N TYR A 68 11.76 -0.81 9.89
CA TYR A 68 12.40 0.27 10.64
C TYR A 68 13.31 -0.24 11.78
N PRO A 69 12.82 -1.06 12.74
CA PRO A 69 13.66 -1.57 13.80
C PRO A 69 14.76 -2.50 13.28
N PHE A 70 14.52 -3.26 12.22
CA PHE A 70 15.54 -4.13 11.68
C PHE A 70 16.61 -3.36 10.89
N MET A 71 16.23 -2.59 9.88
CA MET A 71 17.19 -1.94 9.00
C MET A 71 17.82 -0.69 9.63
N GLN A 72 17.04 0.20 10.27
CA GLN A 72 17.61 1.42 10.86
C GLN A 72 18.23 1.14 12.24
N GLN A 73 17.54 0.40 13.11
CA GLN A 73 18.00 0.22 14.49
C GLN A 73 19.04 -0.89 14.60
N TYR A 74 18.83 -2.06 14.00
CA TYR A 74 19.75 -3.19 14.12
C TYR A 74 20.94 -3.11 13.14
N LEU A 75 20.69 -2.84 11.86
CA LEU A 75 21.72 -2.83 10.81
C LEU A 75 22.31 -1.45 10.50
N ASN A 76 21.76 -0.37 11.07
CA ASN A 76 22.19 1.01 10.81
C ASN A 76 22.18 1.42 9.31
N CYS A 77 21.24 0.89 8.52
CA CYS A 77 21.02 1.30 7.14
C CYS A 77 20.65 2.80 7.05
N SER A 78 20.90 3.40 5.90
CA SER A 78 20.53 4.79 5.64
C SER A 78 19.00 4.96 5.54
N GLY A 79 18.50 6.17 5.83
CA GLY A 79 17.08 6.49 5.67
C GLY A 79 16.55 6.23 4.25
N ALA A 80 17.39 6.39 3.23
CA ALA A 80 17.10 6.05 1.84
C ALA A 80 16.86 4.54 1.64
N GLN A 81 17.75 3.68 2.15
CA GLN A 81 17.60 2.23 2.09
C GLN A 81 16.36 1.75 2.83
N VAL A 82 16.06 2.33 4.00
CA VAL A 82 14.86 1.99 4.78
C VAL A 82 13.58 2.37 4.02
N ALA A 83 13.54 3.55 3.39
CA ALA A 83 12.41 3.97 2.57
C ALA A 83 12.20 3.04 1.36
N ALA A 84 13.28 2.73 0.63
CA ALA A 84 13.22 1.80 -0.51
C ALA A 84 12.75 0.40 -0.10
N ALA A 85 13.24 -0.11 1.04
CA ALA A 85 12.84 -1.41 1.57
C ALA A 85 11.36 -1.49 1.94
N LYS A 86 10.83 -0.46 2.63
CA LYS A 86 9.41 -0.37 2.96
C LYS A 86 8.53 -0.46 1.72
N GLU A 87 8.91 0.24 0.67
CA GLU A 87 8.15 0.25 -0.58
C GLU A 87 8.32 -1.03 -1.40
N LEU A 88 9.52 -1.62 -1.41
CA LEU A 88 9.73 -2.88 -2.12
C LEU A 88 8.82 -3.97 -1.56
N VAL A 89 8.70 -4.11 -0.23
CA VAL A 89 7.82 -5.11 0.40
C VAL A 89 6.34 -4.93 0.03
N VAL A 90 5.92 -3.71 -0.32
CA VAL A 90 4.53 -3.37 -0.66
C VAL A 90 4.29 -3.42 -2.16
N LEU A 91 5.34 -3.37 -2.97
CA LEU A 91 5.27 -3.39 -4.42
C LEU A 91 4.44 -4.54 -5.02
N PRO A 92 4.35 -5.76 -4.44
CA PRO A 92 3.45 -6.80 -4.92
C PRO A 92 1.99 -6.38 -5.04
N TRP A 93 1.53 -5.40 -4.26
CA TRP A 93 0.17 -4.84 -4.37
C TRP A 93 -0.09 -4.10 -5.68
N SER A 94 0.95 -3.64 -6.36
CA SER A 94 0.86 -3.04 -7.69
C SER A 94 0.63 -4.08 -8.80
N PHE A 95 0.77 -5.37 -8.50
CA PHE A 95 0.56 -6.45 -9.46
C PHE A 95 -0.83 -7.09 -9.36
N LYS A 96 -1.75 -6.52 -8.57
CA LYS A 96 -3.09 -7.08 -8.33
C LYS A 96 -3.86 -7.41 -9.60
N VAL A 97 -3.82 -6.51 -10.60
CA VAL A 97 -4.49 -6.75 -11.91
C VAL A 97 -3.98 -8.03 -12.57
N PHE A 98 -2.68 -8.30 -12.52
CA PHE A 98 -2.09 -9.50 -13.13
C PHE A 98 -2.49 -10.77 -12.38
N TYR A 99 -2.51 -10.74 -11.04
CA TYR A 99 -2.99 -11.88 -10.23
C TYR A 99 -4.45 -12.20 -10.54
N GLY A 100 -5.29 -11.17 -10.69
CA GLY A 100 -6.70 -11.32 -11.08
C GLY A 100 -6.84 -12.04 -12.42
N ILE A 101 -6.16 -11.53 -13.47
CA ILE A 101 -6.16 -12.13 -14.80
C ILE A 101 -5.69 -13.59 -14.76
N ILE A 102 -4.60 -13.89 -14.04
CA ILE A 102 -4.08 -15.26 -13.95
C ILE A 102 -5.13 -16.18 -13.31
N SER A 103 -5.72 -15.77 -12.18
CA SER A 103 -6.69 -16.59 -11.45
C SER A 103 -7.99 -16.82 -12.24
N ASP A 104 -8.42 -15.84 -13.03
CA ASP A 104 -9.67 -15.94 -13.79
C ASP A 104 -9.50 -16.68 -15.12
N CYS A 105 -8.35 -16.54 -15.79
CA CYS A 105 -8.10 -17.15 -17.11
C CYS A 105 -7.54 -18.58 -17.06
N PHE A 106 -6.86 -18.97 -15.96
CA PHE A 106 -6.16 -20.26 -15.89
C PHE A 106 -6.65 -21.10 -14.70
N PRO A 107 -7.83 -21.74 -14.76
CA PRO A 107 -8.30 -22.59 -13.67
C PRO A 107 -7.37 -23.79 -13.43
N ILE A 108 -7.03 -24.04 -12.18
CA ILE A 108 -6.21 -25.20 -11.76
C ILE A 108 -7.15 -26.30 -11.26
N TRP A 109 -7.07 -27.48 -11.87
CA TRP A 109 -7.92 -28.64 -11.52
C TRP A 109 -9.43 -28.34 -11.51
N GLY A 110 -9.89 -27.45 -12.40
CA GLY A 110 -11.28 -27.03 -12.49
C GLY A 110 -11.70 -25.98 -11.45
N TYR A 111 -10.84 -25.60 -10.50
CA TYR A 111 -11.09 -24.53 -9.54
C TYR A 111 -10.38 -23.24 -9.97
N ARG A 112 -11.14 -22.15 -10.05
CA ARG A 112 -10.58 -20.84 -10.45
C ARG A 112 -9.74 -20.15 -9.38
N ARG A 113 -10.10 -20.24 -8.09
CA ARG A 113 -9.51 -19.37 -7.04
C ARG A 113 -8.89 -20.08 -5.84
N ARG A 114 -9.54 -21.13 -5.33
CA ARG A 114 -9.06 -21.87 -4.14
C ARG A 114 -7.61 -22.37 -4.27
N PRO A 115 -7.17 -22.94 -5.42
CA PRO A 115 -5.79 -23.38 -5.57
C PRO A 115 -4.78 -22.22 -5.47
N TYR A 116 -5.09 -21.07 -6.06
CA TYR A 116 -4.23 -19.88 -5.99
C TYR A 116 -4.10 -19.32 -4.58
N MET A 117 -5.16 -19.36 -3.77
CA MET A 117 -5.09 -18.98 -2.35
C MET A 117 -4.17 -19.92 -1.57
N VAL A 118 -4.24 -21.22 -1.81
CA VAL A 118 -3.35 -22.19 -1.14
C VAL A 118 -1.91 -22.00 -1.57
N ILE A 119 -1.66 -21.79 -2.87
CA ILE A 119 -0.32 -21.51 -3.41
C ILE A 119 0.25 -20.22 -2.80
N GLY A 120 -0.54 -19.14 -2.78
CA GLY A 120 -0.11 -17.86 -2.24
C GLY A 120 0.27 -17.93 -0.76
N TRP A 121 -0.55 -18.59 0.07
CA TRP A 121 -0.19 -18.82 1.46
C TRP A 121 1.00 -19.77 1.65
N ALA A 122 1.13 -20.81 0.83
CA ALA A 122 2.28 -21.70 0.89
C ALA A 122 3.59 -20.94 0.59
N ILE A 123 3.58 -20.05 -0.41
CA ILE A 123 4.70 -19.15 -0.68
C ILE A 123 4.96 -18.23 0.52
N CYS A 124 3.92 -17.60 1.06
CA CYS A 124 4.05 -16.68 2.19
C CYS A 124 4.67 -17.38 3.42
N ILE A 125 4.11 -18.52 3.82
CA ILE A 125 4.59 -19.33 4.95
C ILE A 125 6.01 -19.82 4.69
N GLY A 126 6.31 -20.31 3.48
CA GLY A 126 7.65 -20.77 3.11
C GLY A 126 8.70 -19.67 3.26
N MET A 127 8.41 -18.45 2.77
CA MET A 127 9.32 -17.31 2.89
C MET A 127 9.51 -16.86 4.33
N LEU A 128 8.43 -16.83 5.13
CA LEU A 128 8.50 -16.51 6.56
C LEU A 128 9.30 -17.55 7.35
N LEU A 129 9.16 -18.85 7.03
CA LEU A 129 9.95 -19.91 7.66
C LEU A 129 11.43 -19.80 7.31
N ILE A 130 11.75 -19.50 6.05
CA ILE A 130 13.14 -19.24 5.63
C ILE A 130 13.71 -18.06 6.42
N MET A 131 12.96 -16.96 6.55
CA MET A 131 13.38 -15.81 7.37
C MET A 131 13.60 -16.16 8.84
N ALA A 132 12.76 -17.03 9.41
CA ALA A 132 12.86 -17.43 10.81
C ALA A 132 14.10 -18.29 11.11
N ILE A 133 14.59 -19.03 10.13
CA ILE A 133 15.75 -19.93 10.28
C ILE A 133 17.06 -19.25 9.83
N LEU A 134 16.98 -18.20 9.00
CA LEU A 134 18.15 -17.50 8.49
C LEU A 134 18.88 -16.76 9.63
N PRO A 135 20.20 -16.95 9.81
CA PRO A 135 20.94 -16.23 10.82
C PRO A 135 21.02 -14.74 10.47
N ILE A 136 20.62 -13.92 11.44
CA ILE A 136 20.56 -12.45 11.31
C ILE A 136 21.95 -11.81 11.24
N GLY A 137 22.96 -12.46 11.80
CA GLY A 137 24.32 -11.91 11.93
C GLY A 137 24.44 -10.96 13.13
N GLN A 138 25.64 -10.43 13.35
CA GLN A 138 25.88 -9.49 14.45
C GLN A 138 25.30 -8.09 14.12
N PRO A 139 24.79 -7.34 15.11
CA PRO A 139 24.31 -5.97 14.91
C PRO A 139 25.44 -5.04 14.47
N TYR A 140 25.10 -3.87 13.93
CA TYR A 140 26.08 -2.83 13.56
C TYR A 140 26.87 -2.34 14.80
N TYR A 141 26.15 -2.05 15.89
CA TYR A 141 26.73 -1.73 17.18
C TYR A 141 26.77 -3.00 18.04
N THR A 142 27.96 -3.55 18.26
CA THR A 142 28.16 -4.75 19.09
C THR A 142 27.96 -4.46 20.58
N ASP A 143 28.35 -3.27 21.02
CA ASP A 143 27.95 -2.70 22.31
C ASP A 143 26.82 -1.65 22.12
N PRO A 144 25.65 -1.82 22.76
CA PRO A 144 24.56 -0.86 22.70
C PRO A 144 24.93 0.56 23.16
N ALA A 145 25.95 0.73 24.01
CA ALA A 145 26.38 2.04 24.50
C ALA A 145 26.97 2.91 23.37
N ASP A 146 27.60 2.29 22.38
CA ASP A 146 28.30 2.97 21.28
C ASP A 146 27.36 3.76 20.39
N ARG A 147 26.11 3.32 20.29
CA ARG A 147 25.07 4.02 19.52
C ARG A 147 24.86 5.46 20.00
N LYS A 148 25.14 5.74 21.27
CA LYS A 148 24.95 7.06 21.89
C LYS A 148 26.18 7.96 21.75
N VAL A 149 27.32 7.41 21.34
CA VAL A 149 28.55 8.17 21.13
C VAL A 149 28.46 8.85 19.77
N VAL A 150 28.79 10.13 19.72
CA VAL A 150 28.83 10.87 18.45
C VAL A 150 30.03 10.37 17.64
N PRO A 151 29.91 10.19 16.30
CA PRO A 151 31.02 9.68 15.49
C PRO A 151 32.34 10.45 15.60
N ALA A 152 32.30 11.74 15.94
CA ALA A 152 33.49 12.56 16.17
C ALA A 152 34.28 12.14 17.43
N ASP A 153 33.63 11.48 18.39
CA ASP A 153 34.18 11.05 19.67
C ASP A 153 34.47 9.54 19.72
N TYR A 154 34.48 8.86 18.56
CA TYR A 154 34.83 7.45 18.51
C TYR A 154 36.30 7.25 18.90
N THR A 155 36.52 6.44 19.92
CA THR A 155 37.86 5.93 20.22
C THR A 155 38.22 4.81 19.22
N PRO A 156 39.52 4.55 18.96
CA PRO A 156 39.95 3.48 18.07
C PRO A 156 39.37 2.11 18.44
N GLU A 157 39.11 1.89 19.73
CA GLU A 157 38.46 0.68 20.23
C GLU A 157 36.97 0.60 19.85
N ILE A 158 36.27 1.74 19.72
CA ILE A 158 34.88 1.78 19.22
C ILE A 158 34.87 1.47 17.73
N GLU A 159 35.73 2.12 16.95
CA GLU A 159 35.79 1.91 15.50
C GLU A 159 36.12 0.46 15.16
N ALA A 160 37.03 -0.18 15.90
CA ALA A 160 37.41 -1.57 15.66
C ALA A 160 36.30 -2.59 15.98
N ARG A 161 35.35 -2.26 16.88
CA ARG A 161 34.24 -3.18 17.24
C ARG A 161 32.94 -2.92 16.49
N ILE A 162 32.86 -1.84 15.73
CA ILE A 162 31.71 -1.55 14.85
C ILE A 162 31.73 -2.55 13.69
N ASN A 163 30.58 -3.19 13.47
CA ASN A 163 30.39 -4.11 12.35
C ASN A 163 29.84 -3.36 11.13
N TYR A 164 30.75 -2.84 10.30
CA TYR A 164 30.36 -2.11 9.08
C TYR A 164 29.65 -2.99 8.04
N ASP A 165 29.89 -4.30 8.04
CA ASP A 165 29.27 -5.26 7.11
C ASP A 165 27.79 -5.56 7.44
N ALA A 166 27.29 -5.11 8.61
CA ALA A 166 25.91 -5.35 9.02
C ALA A 166 24.90 -4.74 8.02
N THR A 167 25.18 -3.56 7.48
CA THR A 167 24.27 -2.85 6.54
C THR A 167 23.95 -3.68 5.30
N GLY A 168 24.93 -4.43 4.77
CA GLY A 168 24.79 -5.31 3.60
C GLY A 168 23.89 -6.53 3.84
N GLN A 169 23.63 -6.90 5.10
CA GLN A 169 22.78 -8.04 5.43
C GLN A 169 21.28 -7.75 5.30
N GLY A 170 20.86 -6.50 5.15
CA GLY A 170 19.45 -6.12 5.12
C GLY A 170 18.72 -6.62 3.86
N ALA A 171 19.38 -6.54 2.70
CA ALA A 171 18.78 -6.82 1.41
C ALA A 171 18.14 -8.22 1.31
N LYS A 172 18.81 -9.25 1.85
CA LYS A 172 18.30 -10.64 1.81
C LYS A 172 16.95 -10.80 2.52
N TYR A 173 16.76 -10.10 3.65
CA TYR A 173 15.50 -10.12 4.38
C TYR A 173 14.40 -9.36 3.65
N VAL A 174 14.72 -8.22 3.04
CA VAL A 174 13.75 -7.44 2.25
C VAL A 174 13.27 -8.24 1.04
N VAL A 175 14.16 -8.97 0.36
CA VAL A 175 13.79 -9.87 -0.74
C VAL A 175 12.86 -10.99 -0.28
N LEU A 176 13.13 -11.60 0.88
CA LEU A 176 12.25 -12.61 1.45
C LEU A 176 10.87 -12.03 1.83
N MET A 177 10.84 -10.83 2.43
CA MET A 177 9.59 -10.10 2.73
C MET A 177 8.81 -9.75 1.46
N PHE A 178 9.49 -9.38 0.36
CA PHE A 178 8.88 -9.14 -0.94
C PHE A 178 8.19 -10.39 -1.47
N PHE A 179 8.84 -11.55 -1.44
CA PHE A 179 8.23 -12.80 -1.89
C PHE A 179 7.13 -13.29 -0.94
N ALA A 180 7.28 -13.07 0.37
CA ALA A 180 6.20 -13.32 1.32
C ALA A 180 4.96 -12.46 0.98
N ALA A 181 5.20 -11.20 0.59
CA ALA A 181 4.15 -10.30 0.13
C ALA A 181 3.52 -10.68 -1.20
N PHE A 182 4.33 -11.13 -2.16
CA PHE A 182 3.82 -11.72 -3.40
C PHE A 182 2.84 -12.86 -3.12
N GLY A 183 3.17 -13.75 -2.18
CA GLY A 183 2.33 -14.87 -1.79
C GLY A 183 0.99 -14.46 -1.17
N TYR A 184 0.99 -13.65 -0.11
CA TYR A 184 -0.28 -13.28 0.53
C TYR A 184 -1.13 -12.36 -0.37
N VAL A 185 -0.53 -11.50 -1.21
CA VAL A 185 -1.30 -10.64 -2.12
C VAL A 185 -2.00 -11.47 -3.19
N LEU A 186 -1.37 -12.51 -3.72
CA LEU A 186 -2.04 -13.45 -4.64
C LEU A 186 -3.31 -14.04 -4.00
N SER A 187 -3.21 -14.40 -2.71
CA SER A 187 -4.34 -14.92 -1.94
C SER A 187 -5.41 -13.84 -1.68
N ASP A 188 -4.99 -12.61 -1.37
CA ASP A 188 -5.87 -11.44 -1.15
C ASP A 188 -6.69 -11.11 -2.41
N VAL A 189 -6.08 -11.14 -3.60
CA VAL A 189 -6.79 -10.90 -4.86
C VAL A 189 -7.85 -11.96 -5.14
N CYS A 190 -7.53 -13.22 -4.88
CA CYS A 190 -8.50 -14.29 -5.02
C CYS A 190 -9.69 -14.12 -4.05
N SER A 191 -9.42 -13.66 -2.81
CA SER A 191 -10.49 -13.33 -1.87
C SER A 191 -11.29 -12.08 -2.28
N ASP A 192 -10.64 -11.02 -2.77
CA ASP A 192 -11.31 -9.79 -3.26
C ASP A 192 -12.33 -10.15 -4.36
N SER A 193 -11.97 -11.04 -5.28
CA SER A 193 -12.90 -11.47 -6.33
C SER A 193 -14.09 -12.25 -5.78
N ILE A 194 -13.90 -13.09 -4.74
CA ILE A 194 -15.01 -13.79 -4.06
C ILE A 194 -15.92 -12.78 -3.34
N VAL A 195 -15.33 -11.75 -2.71
CA VAL A 195 -16.09 -10.67 -2.07
C VAL A 195 -16.95 -9.91 -3.07
N CYS A 196 -16.42 -9.61 -4.26
CA CYS A 196 -17.18 -8.97 -5.32
C CYS A 196 -18.40 -9.81 -5.73
N GLU A 197 -18.24 -11.12 -5.89
CA GLU A 197 -19.36 -12.03 -6.19
C GLU A 197 -20.42 -12.06 -5.07
N LEU A 198 -20.00 -12.04 -3.80
CA LEU A 198 -20.92 -11.98 -2.67
C LEU A 198 -21.64 -10.62 -2.58
N ALA A 199 -20.92 -9.53 -2.79
CA ALA A 199 -21.49 -8.18 -2.79
C ALA A 199 -22.52 -7.99 -3.91
N GLN A 200 -22.35 -8.66 -5.05
CA GLN A 200 -23.32 -8.64 -6.14
C GLN A 200 -24.67 -9.27 -5.77
N GLN A 201 -24.70 -10.21 -4.82
CA GLN A 201 -25.93 -10.83 -4.33
C GLN A 201 -26.72 -9.89 -3.39
N GLU A 202 -26.13 -8.78 -2.95
CA GLU A 202 -26.82 -7.81 -2.10
C GLU A 202 -27.88 -7.00 -2.88
N PRO A 203 -29.05 -6.71 -2.27
CA PRO A 203 -30.03 -5.81 -2.85
C PRO A 203 -29.42 -4.44 -3.16
N MET A 204 -29.74 -3.86 -4.33
CA MET A 204 -29.22 -2.57 -4.82
C MET A 204 -29.16 -1.47 -3.75
N ALA A 205 -30.19 -1.34 -2.90
CA ALA A 205 -30.27 -0.32 -1.85
C ALA A 205 -29.28 -0.51 -0.69
N LYS A 206 -28.67 -1.70 -0.55
CA LYS A 206 -27.75 -2.07 0.55
C LYS A 206 -26.42 -2.63 0.03
N ARG A 207 -26.16 -2.56 -1.28
CA ARG A 207 -24.96 -3.07 -1.94
C ARG A 207 -23.71 -2.32 -1.44
N GLY A 208 -22.66 -3.07 -1.12
CA GLY A 208 -21.40 -2.57 -0.56
C GLY A 208 -21.24 -2.80 0.95
N LYS A 209 -22.25 -3.39 1.63
CA LYS A 209 -22.14 -3.71 3.06
C LYS A 209 -21.17 -4.86 3.32
N THR A 210 -21.20 -5.89 2.49
CA THR A 210 -20.28 -7.02 2.55
C THR A 210 -18.82 -6.56 2.38
N GLN A 211 -18.56 -5.71 1.39
CA GLN A 211 -17.23 -5.09 1.19
C GLN A 211 -16.82 -4.27 2.41
N SER A 212 -17.71 -3.40 2.90
CA SER A 212 -17.42 -2.55 4.08
C SER A 212 -17.10 -3.38 5.33
N ALA A 213 -17.85 -4.45 5.60
CA ALA A 213 -17.63 -5.32 6.74
C ALA A 213 -16.29 -6.07 6.66
N ILE A 214 -15.95 -6.57 5.48
CA ILE A 214 -14.69 -7.30 5.26
C ILE A 214 -13.48 -6.38 5.36
N TYR A 215 -13.53 -5.19 4.76
CA TYR A 215 -12.44 -4.22 4.89
C TYR A 215 -12.32 -3.67 6.31
N THR A 216 -13.42 -3.56 7.07
CA THR A 216 -13.36 -3.26 8.50
C THR A 216 -12.56 -4.32 9.25
N VAL A 217 -12.79 -5.61 8.98
CA VAL A 217 -12.03 -6.72 9.60
C VAL A 217 -10.55 -6.65 9.23
N ARG A 218 -10.25 -6.42 7.94
CA ARG A 218 -8.87 -6.26 7.45
C ARG A 218 -8.14 -5.09 8.10
N THR A 219 -8.79 -3.92 8.18
CA THR A 219 -8.23 -2.70 8.78
C THR A 219 -8.08 -2.83 10.30
N SER A 220 -9.03 -3.46 11.00
CA SER A 220 -8.89 -3.76 12.44
C SER A 220 -7.75 -4.72 12.76
N SER A 221 -7.26 -5.47 11.77
CA SER A 221 -6.16 -6.43 11.91
C SER A 221 -4.79 -5.86 11.55
N GLY A 222 -4.68 -4.54 11.27
CA GLY A 222 -3.39 -3.85 11.10
C GLY A 222 -3.13 -3.21 9.72
N ASP A 223 -4.12 -3.13 8.83
CA ASP A 223 -3.96 -2.48 7.52
C ASP A 223 -4.57 -1.06 7.51
N SER A 224 -3.77 -0.03 7.24
CA SER A 224 -4.25 1.35 7.04
C SER A 224 -3.74 2.01 5.75
N ARG A 225 -3.78 1.32 4.60
CA ARG A 225 -3.48 1.98 3.31
C ARG A 225 -4.71 2.51 2.59
N SER A 226 -4.64 3.81 2.27
CA SER A 226 -5.66 4.65 1.63
C SER A 226 -5.83 4.35 0.13
N LEU A 227 -7.07 4.19 -0.36
CA LEU A 227 -7.42 4.15 -1.78
C LEU A 227 -7.29 5.58 -2.32
N ARG A 228 -6.09 5.95 -2.79
CA ARG A 228 -5.86 7.30 -3.34
C ARG A 228 -6.26 7.37 -4.79
N THR A 229 -7.25 8.21 -5.06
CA THR A 229 -7.76 8.59 -6.37
C THR A 229 -6.69 9.34 -7.20
N ILE A 230 -6.71 9.12 -8.52
CA ILE A 230 -5.83 9.69 -9.56
C ILE A 230 -4.33 9.53 -9.25
N PHE A 231 -3.65 8.67 -10.02
CA PHE A 231 -2.22 8.37 -9.91
C PHE A 231 -1.34 9.60 -9.65
N SER A 232 -1.54 10.70 -10.39
CA SER A 232 -0.74 11.92 -10.28
C SER A 232 -0.91 12.61 -8.92
N LEU A 233 -2.15 12.71 -8.43
CA LEU A 233 -2.44 13.24 -7.08
C LEU A 233 -1.80 12.33 -6.02
N ALA A 234 -2.00 11.03 -6.16
CA ALA A 234 -1.45 10.04 -5.23
C ALA A 234 0.08 10.04 -5.18
N SER A 235 0.75 10.24 -6.33
CA SER A 235 2.21 10.26 -6.41
C SER A 235 2.77 11.48 -5.69
N PHE A 236 2.32 12.69 -6.03
CA PHE A 236 2.83 13.91 -5.41
C PHE A 236 2.48 14.00 -3.92
N LEU A 237 1.31 13.52 -3.51
CA LEU A 237 0.91 13.47 -2.10
C LEU A 237 1.75 12.48 -1.28
N SER A 238 2.34 11.47 -1.92
CA SER A 238 3.15 10.44 -1.25
C SER A 238 4.65 10.78 -1.20
N ILE A 239 5.08 11.90 -1.80
CA ILE A 239 6.48 12.35 -1.70
C ILE A 239 6.79 12.73 -0.25
N SER A 240 7.82 12.12 0.30
CA SER A 240 8.24 12.28 1.70
C SER A 240 9.67 12.81 1.77
N TYR A 241 10.32 12.65 2.91
CA TYR A 241 11.73 12.97 3.12
C TYR A 241 12.45 11.81 3.81
N THR A 242 13.65 11.47 3.34
CA THR A 242 14.45 10.33 3.83
C THR A 242 15.04 10.56 5.22
N ALA A 243 15.11 11.81 5.67
CA ALA A 243 15.63 12.18 6.99
C ALA A 243 14.71 11.74 8.15
N SER A 244 13.44 11.43 7.88
CA SER A 244 12.46 11.03 8.92
C SER A 244 12.95 9.87 9.79
N SER A 245 13.49 8.81 9.18
CA SER A 245 13.98 7.62 9.90
C SER A 245 15.23 7.92 10.78
N PRO A 246 16.29 8.58 10.25
CA PRO A 246 17.41 9.03 11.07
C PRO A 246 17.04 10.02 12.17
N VAL A 247 16.16 10.99 11.92
CA VAL A 247 15.67 11.95 12.93
C VAL A 247 14.94 11.21 14.05
N GLN A 248 14.04 10.30 13.71
CA GLN A 248 13.31 9.46 14.66
C GLN A 248 14.26 8.60 15.51
N SER A 249 15.31 8.04 14.90
CA SER A 249 16.27 7.16 15.56
C SER A 249 17.26 7.90 16.45
N TYR A 250 17.91 8.95 15.94
CA TYR A 250 19.09 9.55 16.55
C TYR A 250 18.78 10.86 17.28
N LEU A 251 17.94 11.74 16.72
CA LEU A 251 17.60 13.00 17.38
C LEU A 251 16.53 12.83 18.45
N VAL A 252 15.48 12.05 18.15
CA VAL A 252 14.35 11.84 19.07
C VAL A 252 14.54 10.60 19.95
N GLY A 253 15.28 9.60 19.45
CA GLY A 253 15.52 8.36 20.19
C GLY A 253 14.25 7.53 20.39
N VAL A 254 13.33 7.51 19.42
CA VAL A 254 12.07 6.74 19.51
C VAL A 254 12.38 5.24 19.60
N THR A 255 11.86 4.61 20.66
CA THR A 255 11.97 3.16 20.82
C THR A 255 11.04 2.42 19.86
N PRO A 256 11.43 1.24 19.35
CA PRO A 256 10.55 0.43 18.49
C PRO A 256 9.18 0.15 19.11
N ILE A 257 9.13 -0.07 20.43
CA ILE A 257 7.86 -0.33 21.13
C ILE A 257 6.93 0.89 21.10
N ASN A 258 7.45 2.11 21.26
CA ASN A 258 6.64 3.32 21.19
C ASN A 258 6.18 3.61 19.76
N ASN A 259 6.99 3.25 18.75
CA ASN A 259 6.56 3.29 17.35
C ASN A 259 5.41 2.29 17.10
N MET A 260 5.53 1.04 17.55
CA MET A 260 4.44 0.05 17.39
C MET A 260 3.16 0.48 18.10
N LEU A 261 3.27 1.04 19.31
CA LEU A 261 2.11 1.61 20.03
C LEU A 261 1.49 2.78 19.26
N ASN A 262 2.31 3.64 18.66
CA ASN A 262 1.85 4.72 17.80
C ASN A 262 1.00 4.18 16.65
N ASP A 263 1.48 3.17 15.94
CA ASP A 263 0.79 2.59 14.79
C ASP A 263 -0.57 2.00 15.21
N VAL A 264 -0.62 1.27 16.33
CA VAL A 264 -1.87 0.72 16.87
C VAL A 264 -2.87 1.82 17.20
N ILE A 265 -2.44 2.89 17.88
CA ILE A 265 -3.31 4.04 18.19
C ILE A 265 -3.75 4.73 16.89
N GLY A 266 -2.83 4.87 15.94
CA GLY A 266 -3.08 5.38 14.60
C GLY A 266 -4.17 4.61 13.87
N HIS A 267 -4.15 3.28 13.91
CA HIS A 267 -5.18 2.44 13.30
C HIS A 267 -6.56 2.64 13.96
N LEU A 268 -6.62 2.82 15.28
CA LEU A 268 -7.87 3.15 15.98
C LEU A 268 -8.42 4.52 15.56
N CYS A 269 -7.53 5.51 15.42
CA CYS A 269 -7.86 6.83 14.90
C CYS A 269 -8.35 6.77 13.44
N PHE A 270 -7.71 5.97 12.60
CA PHE A 270 -8.12 5.69 11.22
C PHE A 270 -9.55 5.13 11.16
N MET A 271 -9.83 4.09 11.96
CA MET A 271 -11.17 3.50 12.08
C MET A 271 -12.22 4.51 12.53
N THR A 272 -11.87 5.35 13.51
CA THR A 272 -12.75 6.42 13.99
C THR A 272 -13.05 7.42 12.87
N GLY A 273 -12.04 7.80 12.08
CA GLY A 273 -12.19 8.66 10.91
C GLY A 273 -13.19 8.09 9.90
N ILE A 274 -13.09 6.80 9.58
CA ILE A 274 -14.04 6.11 8.69
C ILE A 274 -15.46 6.18 9.25
N VAL A 275 -15.65 5.83 10.52
CA VAL A 275 -16.98 5.81 11.15
C VAL A 275 -17.62 7.20 11.11
N VAL A 276 -16.87 8.25 11.47
CA VAL A 276 -17.34 9.63 11.45
C VAL A 276 -17.76 10.04 10.04
N THR A 277 -16.92 9.79 9.03
CA THR A 277 -17.22 10.18 7.65
C THR A 277 -18.37 9.38 7.06
N SER A 278 -18.48 8.09 7.38
CA SER A 278 -19.59 7.26 6.91
C SER A 278 -20.95 7.74 7.44
N LYS A 279 -20.98 8.30 8.65
CA LYS A 279 -22.21 8.75 9.31
C LYS A 279 -22.55 10.22 9.00
N TYR A 280 -21.56 11.09 8.93
CA TYR A 280 -21.76 12.55 8.82
C TYR A 280 -21.20 13.16 7.53
N GLY A 281 -20.22 12.53 6.90
CA GLY A 281 -19.48 13.06 5.75
C GLY A 281 -20.08 12.75 4.37
N LEU A 282 -21.21 12.02 4.30
CA LEU A 282 -21.81 11.59 3.04
C LEU A 282 -22.19 12.76 2.11
N HIS A 283 -22.52 13.91 2.68
CA HIS A 283 -22.96 15.10 1.96
C HIS A 283 -21.88 16.16 1.76
N TRP A 284 -20.66 15.92 2.24
CA TRP A 284 -19.58 16.90 2.17
C TRP A 284 -18.92 16.95 0.79
N ASP A 285 -18.41 18.12 0.43
CA ASP A 285 -17.56 18.31 -0.75
C ASP A 285 -16.21 17.61 -0.53
N TRP A 286 -15.93 16.58 -1.34
CA TRP A 286 -14.73 15.75 -1.18
C TRP A 286 -13.44 16.54 -1.41
N ARG A 287 -13.43 17.46 -2.39
CA ARG A 287 -12.28 18.35 -2.65
C ARG A 287 -11.96 19.23 -1.45
N LEU A 288 -12.98 19.90 -0.92
CA LEU A 288 -12.83 20.83 0.20
C LEU A 288 -12.31 20.10 1.44
N MET A 289 -12.83 18.91 1.67
CA MET A 289 -12.44 18.08 2.79
C MET A 289 -10.98 17.64 2.69
N ILE A 290 -10.51 17.16 1.52
CA ILE A 290 -9.09 16.80 1.31
C ILE A 290 -8.17 18.00 1.56
N ILE A 291 -8.53 19.19 1.06
CA ILE A 291 -7.75 20.42 1.26
C ILE A 291 -7.75 20.83 2.73
N ALA A 292 -8.93 20.91 3.37
CA ALA A 292 -9.06 21.34 4.76
C ALA A 292 -8.28 20.42 5.71
N THR A 293 -8.43 19.10 5.56
CA THR A 293 -7.68 18.15 6.37
C THR A 293 -6.19 18.17 6.03
N GLY A 294 -5.84 18.33 4.75
CA GLY A 294 -4.45 18.42 4.31
C GLY A 294 -3.73 19.63 4.87
N ILE A 295 -4.37 20.81 4.92
CA ILE A 295 -3.82 22.02 5.55
C ILE A 295 -3.54 21.78 7.03
N VAL A 296 -4.52 21.24 7.78
CA VAL A 296 -4.35 20.97 9.22
C VAL A 296 -3.19 20.01 9.44
N VAL A 297 -3.13 18.92 8.69
CA VAL A 297 -2.06 17.93 8.79
C VAL A 297 -0.70 18.55 8.48
N ILE A 298 -0.57 19.26 7.36
CA ILE A 298 0.70 19.87 6.96
C ILE A 298 1.15 20.89 7.99
N VAL A 299 0.27 21.75 8.49
CA VAL A 299 0.62 22.77 9.48
C VAL A 299 1.10 22.12 10.79
N VAL A 300 0.38 21.13 11.30
CA VAL A 300 0.73 20.46 12.56
C VAL A 300 2.03 19.66 12.43
N ASP A 301 2.12 18.82 11.39
CA ASP A 301 3.27 17.94 11.15
C ASP A 301 4.54 18.76 10.85
N CYS A 302 4.43 19.79 10.02
CA CYS A 302 5.52 20.72 9.73
C CYS A 302 6.00 21.42 11.00
N SER A 303 5.08 21.96 11.81
CA SER A 303 5.44 22.66 13.05
C SER A 303 6.20 21.73 14.01
N VAL A 304 5.70 20.52 14.24
CA VAL A 304 6.36 19.54 15.09
C VAL A 304 7.72 19.13 14.52
N ALA A 305 7.80 18.89 13.21
CA ALA A 305 9.04 18.49 12.56
C ALA A 305 10.12 19.56 12.72
N PHE A 306 9.80 20.83 12.48
CA PHE A 306 10.75 21.94 12.65
C PHE A 306 11.16 22.16 14.10
N ILE A 307 10.22 22.14 15.04
CA ILE A 307 10.52 22.26 16.49
C ILE A 307 11.47 21.15 16.94
N THR A 308 11.29 19.93 16.42
CA THR A 308 12.11 18.77 16.74
C THR A 308 13.50 18.85 16.11
N VAL A 309 13.59 19.16 14.81
CA VAL A 309 14.86 19.23 14.08
C VAL A 309 15.74 20.35 14.61
N TRP A 310 15.16 21.51 14.95
CA TRP A 310 15.89 22.65 15.49
C TRP A 310 16.18 22.59 16.99
N ASP A 311 15.88 21.45 17.64
CA ASP A 311 16.21 21.19 19.05
C ASP A 311 15.56 22.16 20.04
N ILE A 312 14.36 22.66 19.70
CA ILE A 312 13.57 23.48 20.61
C ILE A 312 12.86 22.56 21.63
N PHE A 313 12.30 21.44 21.14
CA PHE A 313 11.69 20.42 21.98
C PHE A 313 11.74 19.06 21.30
N ARG A 314 12.36 18.08 21.96
CA ARG A 314 12.49 16.70 21.47
C ARG A 314 11.86 15.73 22.48
N ASN A 315 10.72 15.17 22.10
CA ASN A 315 10.06 14.12 22.86
C ASN A 315 9.48 13.08 21.90
N GLN A 316 9.56 11.81 22.28
CA GLN A 316 9.09 10.71 21.44
C GLN A 316 7.62 10.88 21.06
N TRP A 317 6.73 11.16 22.01
CA TRP A 317 5.30 11.35 21.77
C TRP A 317 4.98 12.66 21.06
N PHE A 318 5.88 13.66 21.16
CA PHE A 318 5.74 14.90 20.39
C PHE A 318 5.98 14.63 18.90
N TRP A 319 7.05 13.92 18.54
CA TRP A 319 7.33 13.51 17.15
C TRP A 319 6.27 12.55 16.59
N LEU A 320 5.81 11.62 17.42
CA LEU A 320 4.87 10.58 17.08
C LEU A 320 3.39 11.07 17.03
N GLY A 321 3.08 12.21 17.65
CA GLY A 321 1.72 12.75 17.74
C GLY A 321 1.08 13.09 16.38
N PRO A 322 1.72 13.90 15.51
CA PRO A 322 1.15 14.26 14.22
C PRO A 322 0.79 13.05 13.35
N PRO A 323 1.65 12.02 13.17
CA PRO A 323 1.28 10.80 12.45
C PRO A 323 -0.07 10.19 12.89
N ILE A 324 -0.35 10.12 14.20
CA ILE A 324 -1.64 9.64 14.72
C ILE A 324 -2.78 10.53 14.25
N ALA A 325 -2.63 11.85 14.36
CA ALA A 325 -3.64 12.81 13.96
C ALA A 325 -3.94 12.73 12.45
N VAL A 326 -2.92 12.47 11.61
CA VAL A 326 -3.08 12.30 10.15
C VAL A 326 -3.90 11.06 9.80
N GLN A 327 -3.94 10.04 10.65
CA GLN A 327 -4.69 8.82 10.37
C GLN A 327 -6.20 9.06 10.28
N ILE A 328 -6.74 10.03 11.01
CA ILE A 328 -8.16 10.38 10.94
C ILE A 328 -8.51 10.88 9.52
N PRO A 329 -7.90 11.97 8.99
CA PRO A 329 -8.05 12.37 7.59
C PRO A 329 -7.79 11.26 6.56
N SER A 330 -6.83 10.39 6.84
CA SER A 330 -6.49 9.29 5.92
C SER A 330 -7.63 8.28 5.80
N GLY A 331 -8.29 7.94 6.92
CA GLY A 331 -9.49 7.09 6.92
C GLY A 331 -10.64 7.71 6.13
N VAL A 332 -10.81 9.03 6.25
CA VAL A 332 -11.79 9.80 5.49
C VAL A 332 -11.49 9.76 3.98
N ALA A 333 -10.24 9.96 3.57
CA ALA A 333 -9.84 9.89 2.16
C ALA A 333 -10.02 8.48 1.57
N TRP A 334 -9.72 7.43 2.35
CA TRP A 334 -9.88 6.03 1.95
C TRP A 334 -11.33 5.68 1.62
N ILE A 335 -12.29 6.03 2.50
CA ILE A 335 -13.69 5.67 2.28
C ILE A 335 -14.30 6.36 1.05
N ILE A 336 -13.88 7.59 0.76
CA ILE A 336 -14.31 8.31 -0.45
C ILE A 336 -13.77 7.62 -1.70
N GLY A 337 -12.50 7.21 -1.71
CA GLY A 337 -11.92 6.45 -2.82
C GLY A 337 -12.69 5.15 -3.07
N LEU A 338 -13.13 4.46 -2.01
CA LEU A 338 -13.97 3.28 -2.11
C LEU A 338 -15.34 3.60 -2.73
N PHE A 339 -16.02 4.67 -2.26
CA PHE A 339 -17.30 5.08 -2.84
C PHE A 339 -17.20 5.43 -4.32
N VAL A 340 -16.18 6.19 -4.73
CA VAL A 340 -15.95 6.53 -6.15
C VAL A 340 -15.76 5.27 -6.99
N THR A 341 -14.98 4.32 -6.50
CA THR A 341 -14.70 3.07 -7.22
C THR A 341 -15.95 2.25 -7.44
N VAL A 342 -16.81 2.14 -6.41
CA VAL A 342 -18.09 1.40 -6.51
C VAL A 342 -19.05 2.06 -7.50
N GLU A 343 -19.06 3.39 -7.59
CA GLU A 343 -19.95 4.10 -8.53
C GLU A 343 -19.46 4.04 -9.98
N ILE A 344 -18.15 3.87 -10.21
CA ILE A 344 -17.57 3.70 -11.55
C ILE A 344 -17.66 2.24 -12.02
N ALA A 345 -17.67 1.29 -11.08
CA ALA A 345 -17.81 -0.13 -11.37
C ALA A 345 -19.20 -0.44 -11.97
N GLY A 346 -19.23 -0.84 -13.25
CA GLY A 346 -20.44 -1.25 -13.95
C GLY A 346 -20.73 -2.74 -13.79
N THR A 347 -21.99 -3.14 -14.00
CA THR A 347 -22.38 -4.56 -13.96
C THR A 347 -21.57 -5.39 -14.94
N GLY A 348 -20.79 -6.36 -14.45
CA GLY A 348 -20.01 -7.31 -15.25
C GLY A 348 -18.53 -6.98 -15.41
N ASN A 349 -18.04 -5.84 -14.89
CA ASN A 349 -16.62 -5.48 -14.89
C ASN A 349 -16.11 -4.91 -13.54
N GLU A 350 -16.84 -5.14 -12.45
CA GLU A 350 -16.57 -4.53 -11.14
C GLU A 350 -15.21 -4.92 -10.57
N GLY A 351 -14.84 -6.20 -10.65
CA GLY A 351 -13.56 -6.70 -10.16
C GLY A 351 -12.37 -6.13 -10.93
N ALA A 352 -12.51 -5.92 -12.24
CA ALA A 352 -11.47 -5.33 -13.09
C ALA A 352 -11.29 -3.83 -12.81
N ILE A 353 -12.39 -3.08 -12.67
CA ILE A 353 -12.34 -1.64 -12.32
C ILE A 353 -11.79 -1.46 -10.89
N TYR A 354 -12.22 -2.29 -9.95
CA TYR A 354 -11.72 -2.27 -8.58
C TYR A 354 -10.23 -2.63 -8.50
N GLY A 355 -9.81 -3.71 -9.17
CA GLY A 355 -8.41 -4.13 -9.27
C GLY A 355 -7.53 -3.07 -9.94
N LEU A 356 -8.03 -2.40 -10.98
CA LEU A 356 -7.33 -1.32 -11.66
C LEU A 356 -7.16 -0.09 -10.75
N MET A 357 -8.24 0.36 -10.09
CA MET A 357 -8.20 1.52 -9.20
C MET A 357 -7.29 1.31 -8.00
N THR A 358 -7.35 0.12 -7.38
CA THR A 358 -6.45 -0.25 -6.29
C THR A 358 -4.98 -0.31 -6.74
N THR A 359 -4.72 -0.88 -7.91
CA THR A 359 -3.37 -0.95 -8.50
C THR A 359 -2.79 0.44 -8.75
N ILE A 360 -3.58 1.36 -9.29
CA ILE A 360 -3.15 2.75 -9.52
C ILE A 360 -2.72 3.42 -8.20
N GLY A 361 -3.52 3.26 -7.13
CA GLY A 361 -3.20 3.82 -5.82
C GLY A 361 -1.95 3.20 -5.19
N ASN A 362 -1.80 1.87 -5.30
CA ASN A 362 -0.66 1.15 -4.73
C ASN A 362 0.64 1.37 -5.49
N LEU A 363 0.58 1.70 -6.80
CA LEU A 363 1.76 2.00 -7.59
C LEU A 363 2.28 3.43 -7.38
N ALA A 364 1.41 4.37 -7.03
CA ALA A 364 1.80 5.76 -6.84
C ALA A 364 2.79 5.97 -5.68
N VAL A 365 2.68 5.18 -4.60
CA VAL A 365 3.55 5.27 -3.42
C VAL A 365 5.00 4.85 -3.72
N PRO A 366 5.29 3.64 -4.25
CA PRO A 366 6.66 3.24 -4.55
C PRO A 366 7.29 4.13 -5.63
N PHE A 367 6.50 4.65 -6.58
CA PHE A 367 6.98 5.63 -7.55
C PHE A 367 7.37 6.95 -6.85
N ALA A 368 6.51 7.49 -5.99
CA ALA A 368 6.79 8.70 -5.21
C ALA A 368 8.04 8.57 -4.33
N THR A 369 8.28 7.39 -3.78
CA THR A 369 9.50 7.11 -3.01
C THR A 369 10.74 7.18 -3.88
N THR A 370 10.72 6.66 -5.11
CA THR A 370 11.89 6.83 -6.02
C THR A 370 12.15 8.30 -6.35
N VAL A 371 11.09 9.10 -6.54
CA VAL A 371 11.21 10.55 -6.72
C VAL A 371 11.76 11.21 -5.46
N THR A 372 11.31 10.76 -4.28
CA THR A 372 11.81 11.20 -2.97
C THR A 372 13.32 10.92 -2.82
N LEU A 373 13.78 9.74 -3.26
CA LEU A 373 15.19 9.38 -3.25
C LEU A 373 16.01 10.31 -4.17
N LEU A 374 15.51 10.59 -5.38
CA LEU A 374 16.16 11.50 -6.32
C LEU A 374 16.24 12.94 -5.80
N ILE A 375 15.15 13.45 -5.22
CA ILE A 375 15.08 14.80 -4.64
C ILE A 375 16.03 14.94 -3.47
N ASN A 376 16.13 13.90 -2.61
CA ASN A 376 16.93 13.95 -1.40
C ASN A 376 18.40 13.57 -1.62
N GLY A 377 18.74 12.89 -2.71
CA GLY A 377 20.11 12.44 -3.01
C GLY A 377 21.20 13.52 -2.98
N PRO A 378 20.96 14.76 -3.47
CA PRO A 378 21.90 15.87 -3.35
C PRO A 378 22.19 16.28 -1.91
N PHE A 379 21.25 16.09 -0.98
CA PHE A 379 21.41 16.47 0.42
C PHE A 379 22.23 15.41 1.17
N ASN A 380 23.26 15.85 1.91
CA ASN A 380 24.16 14.93 2.59
C ASN A 380 23.60 14.45 3.94
N ILE A 381 22.52 13.66 3.92
CA ILE A 381 21.81 13.21 5.12
C ILE A 381 22.21 11.76 5.45
N THR A 382 23.39 11.59 6.04
CA THR A 382 23.89 10.29 6.53
C THR A 382 23.58 10.11 8.02
N ASN A 383 23.50 8.86 8.48
CA ASN A 383 23.27 8.56 9.90
C ASN A 383 24.33 9.24 10.80
N THR A 384 25.59 9.23 10.38
CA THR A 384 26.71 9.84 11.12
C THR A 384 26.58 11.35 11.25
N ARG A 385 26.16 12.04 10.18
CA ARG A 385 25.98 13.49 10.21
C ARG A 385 24.72 13.90 10.97
N VAL A 386 23.68 13.06 10.95
CA VAL A 386 22.50 13.30 11.80
C VAL A 386 22.84 13.13 13.27
N GLN A 387 23.73 12.20 13.62
CA GLN A 387 24.22 12.02 15.00
C GLN A 387 25.08 13.19 15.50
N SER A 388 25.82 13.88 14.63
CA SER A 388 26.57 15.08 15.04
C SER A 388 25.67 16.27 15.36
N ASP A 389 24.42 16.26 14.84
CA ASP A 389 23.38 17.25 15.13
C ASP A 389 23.82 18.71 14.91
N ASP A 390 24.70 18.93 13.91
CA ASP A 390 25.22 20.24 13.56
C ASP A 390 24.19 21.14 12.88
N HIS A 391 24.44 22.46 12.91
CA HIS A 391 23.61 23.43 12.20
C HIS A 391 23.44 23.09 10.70
N SER A 392 24.52 22.63 10.05
CA SER A 392 24.47 22.31 8.61
C SER A 392 23.53 21.13 8.30
N VAL A 393 23.48 20.10 9.16
CA VAL A 393 22.59 18.95 8.94
C VAL A 393 21.14 19.34 9.20
N ARG A 394 20.87 20.16 10.22
CA ARG A 394 19.52 20.67 10.52
C ARG A 394 18.96 21.50 9.35
N VAL A 395 19.81 22.30 8.70
CA VAL A 395 19.46 23.05 7.49
C VAL A 395 19.14 22.13 6.31
N ASP A 396 19.98 21.12 6.04
CA ASP A 396 19.72 20.18 4.95
C ASP A 396 18.43 19.38 5.18
N ILE A 397 18.20 18.90 6.41
CA ILE A 397 16.95 18.24 6.79
C ILE A 397 15.76 19.18 6.58
N SER A 398 15.88 20.45 7.00
CA SER A 398 14.85 21.47 6.83
C SER A 398 14.45 21.65 5.36
N TYR A 399 15.42 21.70 4.44
CA TYR A 399 15.13 21.80 3.00
C TYR A 399 14.36 20.58 2.49
N THR A 400 14.75 19.36 2.87
CA THR A 400 14.02 18.15 2.45
C THR A 400 12.58 18.12 2.95
N ILE A 401 12.34 18.61 4.18
CA ILE A 401 11.01 18.74 4.77
C ILE A 401 10.17 19.76 3.98
N LEU A 402 10.71 20.95 3.68
CA LEU A 402 10.01 21.98 2.90
C LEU A 402 9.65 21.49 1.51
N ILE A 403 10.59 20.82 0.82
CA ILE A 403 10.35 20.28 -0.52
C ILE A 403 9.23 19.23 -0.47
N SER A 404 9.24 18.31 0.51
CA SER A 404 8.18 17.31 0.68
C SER A 404 6.80 17.97 0.85
N TYR A 405 6.66 18.97 1.72
CA TYR A 405 5.37 19.65 1.91
C TYR A 405 4.97 20.50 0.70
N ALA A 406 5.91 21.13 0.02
CA ALA A 406 5.64 21.86 -1.22
C ALA A 406 5.07 20.93 -2.31
N MET A 407 5.64 19.73 -2.46
CA MET A 407 5.12 18.72 -3.40
C MET A 407 3.72 18.23 -3.01
N LYS A 408 3.44 18.08 -1.70
CA LYS A 408 2.10 17.75 -1.20
C LYS A 408 1.08 18.85 -1.51
N ILE A 409 1.43 20.12 -1.35
CA ILE A 409 0.56 21.25 -1.71
C ILE A 409 0.37 21.31 -3.23
N PHE A 410 1.44 21.10 -4.01
CA PHE A 410 1.36 21.03 -5.48
C PHE A 410 0.42 19.93 -5.95
N SER A 411 0.33 18.81 -5.23
CA SER A 411 -0.63 17.74 -5.53
C SER A 411 -2.08 18.24 -5.58
N TRP A 412 -2.44 19.27 -4.81
CA TRP A 412 -3.79 19.81 -4.78
C TRP A 412 -4.23 20.46 -6.09
N ALA A 413 -3.29 20.86 -6.97
CA ALA A 413 -3.62 21.32 -8.32
C ALA A 413 -4.37 20.23 -9.13
N PHE A 414 -4.11 18.96 -8.83
CA PHE A 414 -4.76 17.82 -9.48
C PHE A 414 -6.13 17.47 -8.87
N LEU A 415 -6.55 18.12 -7.76
CA LEU A 415 -7.89 17.91 -7.20
C LEU A 415 -9.00 18.42 -8.11
N VAL A 416 -8.69 19.30 -9.07
CA VAL A 416 -9.65 19.76 -10.09
C VAL A 416 -10.15 18.59 -10.94
N LEU A 417 -9.35 17.55 -11.11
CA LEU A 417 -9.71 16.34 -11.85
C LEU A 417 -10.59 15.38 -11.04
N LEU A 418 -10.68 15.55 -9.71
CA LEU A 418 -11.49 14.72 -8.84
C LEU A 418 -12.95 15.22 -8.83
N PRO A 419 -14.00 14.41 -8.97
CA PRO A 419 -15.37 14.89 -8.80
C PRO A 419 -15.59 15.47 -7.38
N ARG A 420 -16.41 16.50 -7.25
CA ARG A 420 -16.71 17.17 -5.97
C ARG A 420 -17.58 16.30 -5.07
N GLN A 421 -18.45 15.50 -5.67
CA GLN A 421 -19.41 14.66 -4.93
C GLN A 421 -19.89 13.47 -5.78
N LYS A 422 -20.51 12.49 -5.10
CA LYS A 422 -21.14 11.30 -5.69
C LYS A 422 -22.01 11.59 -6.92
N LYS A 423 -22.84 12.65 -6.88
CA LYS A 423 -23.73 13.01 -8.00
C LYS A 423 -22.96 13.33 -9.28
N GLU A 424 -21.89 14.11 -9.16
CA GLU A 424 -21.03 14.49 -10.28
C GLU A 424 -20.25 13.27 -10.82
N THR A 425 -19.85 12.34 -9.95
CA THR A 425 -19.24 11.06 -10.37
C THR A 425 -20.20 10.23 -11.21
N GLN A 426 -21.47 10.12 -10.79
CA GLN A 426 -22.50 9.38 -11.52
C GLN A 426 -22.84 10.05 -12.86
N GLU A 427 -22.84 11.38 -12.90
CA GLU A 427 -23.03 12.13 -14.14
C GLU A 427 -21.85 11.89 -15.10
N LEU A 428 -20.62 12.00 -14.61
CA LEU A 428 -19.41 11.72 -15.39
C LEU A 428 -19.35 10.28 -15.90
N ALA A 429 -19.83 9.31 -15.13
CA ALA A 429 -19.92 7.92 -15.56
C ALA A 429 -20.98 7.71 -16.65
N ARG A 430 -22.06 8.48 -16.66
CA ARG A 430 -23.15 8.38 -17.66
C ARG A 430 -22.88 9.15 -18.94
N THR A 431 -22.26 10.32 -18.84
CA THR A 431 -22.02 11.24 -19.97
C THR A 431 -20.58 11.24 -20.45
N GLY A 432 -19.66 10.68 -19.66
CA GLY A 432 -18.25 10.55 -19.99
C GLY A 432 -18.06 9.57 -21.14
N GLY A 433 -17.84 10.10 -22.33
CA GLY A 433 -17.46 9.30 -23.50
C GLY A 433 -16.14 8.54 -23.27
N SER A 434 -15.87 7.54 -24.09
CA SER A 434 -14.60 6.82 -24.06
C SER A 434 -13.55 7.52 -24.94
N SER A 435 -12.32 7.69 -24.43
CA SER A 435 -11.19 8.15 -25.24
C SER A 435 -10.06 7.13 -25.26
N LYS A 436 -9.77 6.59 -26.45
CA LYS A 436 -8.65 5.66 -26.68
C LYS A 436 -7.30 6.31 -26.42
N LEU A 437 -7.16 7.62 -26.70
CA LEU A 437 -5.92 8.37 -26.49
C LEU A 437 -5.60 8.50 -25.00
N PHE A 438 -6.55 8.99 -24.20
CA PHE A 438 -6.35 9.14 -22.75
C PHE A 438 -6.17 7.79 -22.05
N GLY A 439 -6.87 6.74 -22.51
CA GLY A 439 -6.63 5.37 -22.05
C GLY A 439 -5.22 4.86 -22.37
N GLY A 440 -4.75 5.07 -23.61
CA GLY A 440 -3.39 4.69 -24.03
C GLY A 440 -2.29 5.44 -23.26
N ILE A 441 -2.44 6.75 -23.08
CA ILE A 441 -1.54 7.56 -22.24
C ILE A 441 -1.52 7.00 -20.81
N THR A 442 -2.68 6.65 -20.26
CA THR A 442 -2.80 6.10 -18.91
C THR A 442 -2.06 4.78 -18.73
N ILE A 443 -2.23 3.85 -19.66
CA ILE A 443 -1.51 2.58 -19.66
C ILE A 443 0.00 2.82 -19.80
N GLY A 444 0.40 3.72 -20.69
CA GLY A 444 1.80 4.05 -20.95
C GLY A 444 2.52 4.57 -19.71
N TYR A 445 1.99 5.60 -19.05
CA TYR A 445 2.65 6.15 -17.86
C TYR A 445 2.58 5.19 -16.65
N LEU A 446 1.51 4.41 -16.48
CA LEU A 446 1.44 3.40 -15.40
C LEU A 446 2.45 2.27 -15.61
N SER A 447 2.62 1.82 -16.85
CA SER A 447 3.63 0.81 -17.18
C SER A 447 5.04 1.33 -16.93
N PHE A 448 5.32 2.57 -17.33
CA PHE A 448 6.58 3.23 -17.01
C PHE A 448 6.80 3.33 -15.50
N ALA A 449 5.80 3.80 -14.74
CA ALA A 449 5.90 3.93 -13.29
C ALA A 449 6.14 2.58 -12.60
N LEU A 450 5.54 1.50 -13.09
CA LEU A 450 5.76 0.14 -12.57
C LEU A 450 7.19 -0.32 -12.81
N VAL A 451 7.67 -0.25 -14.05
CA VAL A 451 9.04 -0.66 -14.40
C VAL A 451 10.06 0.18 -13.63
N TRP A 452 9.85 1.50 -13.58
CA TRP A 452 10.69 2.42 -12.83
C TRP A 452 10.71 2.09 -11.34
N SER A 453 9.55 1.88 -10.73
CA SER A 453 9.43 1.56 -9.30
C SER A 453 10.13 0.25 -8.94
N VAL A 454 9.95 -0.80 -9.74
CA VAL A 454 10.64 -2.08 -9.55
C VAL A 454 12.16 -1.87 -9.64
N MET A 455 12.62 -1.22 -10.70
CA MET A 455 14.05 -1.02 -10.95
C MET A 455 14.70 -0.17 -9.85
N ALA A 456 14.20 1.05 -9.60
CA ALA A 456 14.85 2.00 -8.70
C ALA A 456 14.80 1.56 -7.23
N ASN A 457 13.68 1.00 -6.74
CA ASN A 457 13.63 0.49 -5.36
C ASN A 457 14.51 -0.76 -5.16
N THR A 458 14.67 -1.60 -6.19
CA THR A 458 15.60 -2.74 -6.13
C THR A 458 17.05 -2.24 -6.08
N LEU A 459 17.44 -1.30 -6.94
CA LEU A 459 18.79 -0.73 -6.96
C LEU A 459 19.14 0.01 -5.66
N ALA A 460 18.18 0.67 -5.01
CA ALA A 460 18.42 1.40 -3.77
C ALA A 460 18.74 0.51 -2.56
N ILE A 461 18.40 -0.78 -2.61
CA ILE A 461 18.58 -1.71 -1.47
C ILE A 461 19.93 -2.41 -1.50
N PHE A 462 20.45 -2.74 -2.68
CA PHE A 462 21.74 -3.42 -2.80
C PHE A 462 22.88 -2.43 -2.63
N GLU A 463 23.85 -2.77 -1.77
CA GLU A 463 24.98 -1.90 -1.47
C GLU A 463 25.76 -1.50 -2.74
N SER A 464 25.99 -2.46 -3.64
CA SER A 464 26.71 -2.26 -4.91
C SER A 464 26.04 -1.30 -5.89
N THR A 465 24.73 -1.07 -5.78
CA THR A 465 23.95 -0.23 -6.71
C THR A 465 23.29 0.96 -6.03
N SER A 466 23.28 1.02 -4.69
CA SER A 466 22.69 2.10 -3.89
C SER A 466 23.34 3.46 -4.12
N CYS A 467 24.62 3.48 -4.52
CA CYS A 467 25.35 4.70 -4.84
C CYS A 467 24.91 5.35 -6.17
N LEU A 468 24.21 4.62 -7.05
CA LEU A 468 23.82 5.16 -8.35
C LEU A 468 22.86 6.35 -8.19
N LEU A 469 23.02 7.36 -9.04
CA LEU A 469 22.12 8.53 -9.07
C LEU A 469 20.65 8.12 -9.21
N ILE A 470 20.35 7.11 -10.02
CA ILE A 470 19.00 6.60 -10.23
C ILE A 470 18.37 5.99 -8.96
N ALA A 471 19.21 5.54 -8.03
CA ALA A 471 18.81 5.00 -6.74
C ALA A 471 18.77 6.07 -5.63
N GLY A 472 19.03 7.35 -5.97
CA GLY A 472 19.16 8.46 -5.02
C GLY A 472 20.53 8.55 -4.35
N GLY A 473 21.53 7.80 -4.83
CA GLY A 473 22.92 7.93 -4.40
C GLY A 473 23.64 9.10 -5.09
N LYS A 474 24.87 9.39 -4.67
CA LYS A 474 25.66 10.53 -5.17
C LYS A 474 26.56 10.20 -6.38
N GLY A 475 26.46 8.97 -6.89
CA GLY A 475 27.39 8.39 -7.86
C GLY A 475 28.40 7.48 -7.17
N CYS A 476 28.49 6.25 -7.66
CA CYS A 476 29.76 5.56 -7.82
C CYS A 476 30.35 6.01 -9.17
#